data_AF-A0A4Z1T4S1-F1
#
_entry.id   AF-A0A4Z1T4S1-F1
#
_cell.length_a   1.000
_cell.length_b   1.000
_cell.length_c   1.000
_cell.angle_alpha   90.00
_cell.angle_beta   90.00
_cell.angle_gamma   90.00
#
_symmetry.space_group_name_H-M   'P 1'
#
loop_
_entity.id
_entity.type
_entity.pdbx_description
1 polymer ?
#
loop_
_entity_poly.entity_id
_entity_poly.type
_entity_poly.pdbx_seq_one_letter_code
_entity_poly.pdbx_strand_id
1 'polypeptide(L)'
;MTALMHAASRGQTEVVRLLRPLEARLQDGRGWTALMHAVGGGHEECVGLLLLERDLKDGEGRTAAEHAEGEKMRRVLMHQPTLPRLPESISEYHLTAVLGEGGFGTVYAAHKSGRNVAVKVVNLGGYSEEGREKIRREAEILLSLNHPNVLRCLGTGEDSLENTFALVTELCCGDLREEMNRRKNAGRPYTDQEVWKTIREVADALTYLHEKRHVHRDLKPANVFLAPDGRCILGDFGVARTLGDSSRMNTHTGTDLYMAPEIHQGKRYDKSVDVWALGVVAHELCTGELPFFTVPAILERGPPAIENRDGGLVTLISRMLSKDPEDRPTAQDVLEEAERHQ
;
A
#
# COMPACT_ATOMS: atom_id res chain seq x y z
N MET A 1 29.70 -3.07 -0.04
CA MET A 1 28.52 -2.33 -0.53
C MET A 1 27.45 -3.34 -0.89
N THR A 2 26.19 -3.08 -0.55
CA THR A 2 25.06 -3.93 -0.93
C THR A 2 24.52 -3.55 -2.31
N ALA A 3 23.55 -4.30 -2.84
CA ALA A 3 22.94 -3.98 -4.13
C ALA A 3 22.20 -2.62 -4.09
N LEU A 4 21.54 -2.31 -2.97
CA LEU A 4 20.88 -1.03 -2.69
C LEU A 4 21.88 0.13 -2.71
N MET A 5 23.07 -0.03 -2.13
CA MET A 5 24.12 1.01 -2.15
C MET A 5 24.63 1.26 -3.57
N HIS A 6 24.82 0.20 -4.37
CA HIS A 6 25.21 0.35 -5.77
C HIS A 6 24.11 1.05 -6.59
N ALA A 7 22.85 0.68 -6.41
CA ALA A 7 21.71 1.31 -7.06
C ALA A 7 21.61 2.80 -6.69
N ALA A 8 21.72 3.11 -5.40
CA ALA A 8 21.69 4.47 -4.87
C ALA A 8 22.83 5.35 -5.44
N SER A 9 24.07 4.84 -5.51
CA SER A 9 25.20 5.58 -6.09
C SER A 9 25.02 5.92 -7.58
N ARG A 10 24.17 5.16 -8.28
CA ARG A 10 23.92 5.27 -9.73
C ARG A 10 22.59 5.95 -10.06
N GLY A 11 21.82 6.39 -9.06
CA GLY A 11 20.50 7.00 -9.28
C GLY A 11 19.45 6.04 -9.81
N GLN A 12 19.59 4.73 -9.56
CA GLN A 12 18.64 3.72 -10.03
C GLN A 12 17.42 3.64 -9.10
N THR A 13 16.55 4.64 -9.17
CA THR A 13 15.40 4.80 -8.26
C THR A 13 14.52 3.54 -8.17
N GLU A 14 14.22 2.88 -9.29
CA GLU A 14 13.39 1.66 -9.29
C GLU A 14 14.01 0.53 -8.46
N VAL A 15 15.32 0.32 -8.62
CA VAL A 15 16.06 -0.70 -7.88
C VAL A 15 16.16 -0.32 -6.40
N VAL A 16 16.36 0.97 -6.10
CA VAL A 16 16.35 1.49 -4.73
C VAL A 16 15.01 1.21 -4.05
N ARG A 17 13.90 1.47 -4.74
CA ARG A 17 12.55 1.22 -4.23
C ARG A 17 12.32 -0.24 -3.87
N LEU A 18 12.73 -1.16 -4.74
CA LEU A 18 12.57 -2.61 -4.55
C LEU A 18 13.45 -3.16 -3.43
N LEU A 19 14.69 -2.68 -3.30
CA LEU A 19 15.64 -3.21 -2.33
C LEU A 19 15.54 -2.55 -0.96
N ARG A 20 14.93 -1.36 -0.85
CA ARG A 20 14.80 -0.62 0.40
C ARG A 20 14.19 -1.44 1.55
N PRO A 21 13.10 -2.20 1.36
CA PRO A 21 12.57 -3.03 2.44
C PRO A 21 13.54 -4.10 2.95
N LEU A 22 14.47 -4.55 2.11
CA LEU A 22 15.39 -5.66 2.40
C LEU A 22 16.74 -5.20 2.95
N GLU A 23 17.33 -4.17 2.35
CA GLU A 23 18.74 -3.80 2.57
C GLU A 23 18.93 -2.43 3.23
N ALA A 24 17.88 -1.62 3.37
CA ALA A 24 18.05 -0.30 3.95
C ALA A 24 18.54 -0.39 5.40
N ARG A 25 19.32 0.60 5.81
CA ARG A 25 20.05 0.69 7.08
C ARG A 25 21.28 -0.22 7.21
N LEU A 26 21.66 -0.97 6.17
CA LEU A 26 22.97 -1.62 6.13
C LEU A 26 24.08 -0.60 5.88
N GLN A 27 25.29 -0.92 6.38
CA GLN A 27 26.48 -0.09 6.21
C GLN A 27 27.60 -0.89 5.54
N ASP A 28 28.37 -0.24 4.67
CA ASP A 28 29.59 -0.84 4.11
C ASP A 28 30.77 -0.77 5.09
N GLY A 29 31.96 -1.23 4.64
CA GLY A 29 33.16 -1.23 5.47
C GLY A 29 33.65 0.15 5.93
N ARG A 30 33.11 1.25 5.39
CA ARG A 30 33.38 2.64 5.84
C ARG A 30 32.24 3.20 6.71
N GLY A 31 31.22 2.41 7.02
CA GLY A 31 30.02 2.89 7.68
C GLY A 31 29.04 3.59 6.73
N TRP A 32 29.25 3.57 5.42
CA TRP A 32 28.37 4.29 4.49
C TRP A 32 27.08 3.53 4.25
N THR A 33 25.96 4.24 4.32
CA THR A 33 24.62 3.72 3.98
C THR A 33 24.28 4.02 2.51
N ALA A 34 23.18 3.44 2.01
CA ALA A 34 22.70 3.74 0.66
C ALA A 34 22.34 5.23 0.49
N LEU A 35 21.77 5.87 1.51
CA LEU A 35 21.48 7.30 1.55
C LEU A 35 22.75 8.14 1.34
N MET A 36 23.84 7.82 2.02
CA MET A 36 25.12 8.54 1.86
C MET A 36 25.66 8.41 0.43
N HIS A 37 25.54 7.22 -0.17
CA HIS A 37 25.89 7.00 -1.58
C HIS A 37 24.99 7.79 -2.54
N ALA A 38 23.67 7.87 -2.29
CA ALA A 38 22.75 8.69 -3.09
C ALA A 38 23.07 10.19 -2.98
N VAL A 39 23.40 10.67 -1.78
CA VAL A 39 23.77 12.07 -1.52
C VAL A 39 25.05 12.43 -2.24
N GLY A 40 26.11 11.61 -2.13
CA GLY A 40 27.37 11.84 -2.82
C GLY A 40 27.25 11.82 -4.36
N GLY A 41 26.24 11.10 -4.88
CA GLY A 41 25.91 11.09 -6.31
C GLY A 41 24.95 12.19 -6.77
N GLY A 42 24.38 12.99 -5.86
CA GLY A 42 23.41 14.04 -6.18
C GLY A 42 22.01 13.51 -6.59
N HIS A 43 21.66 12.26 -6.25
CA HIS A 43 20.45 11.60 -6.73
C HIS A 43 19.24 11.89 -5.83
N GLU A 44 18.60 13.06 -6.02
CA GLU A 44 17.51 13.56 -5.16
C GLU A 44 16.35 12.57 -4.95
N GLU A 45 15.93 11.86 -5.99
CA GLU A 45 14.82 10.91 -5.90
C GLU A 45 15.17 9.70 -5.01
N CYS A 46 16.41 9.20 -5.14
CA CYS A 46 16.93 8.15 -4.26
C CYS A 46 17.05 8.63 -2.82
N VAL A 47 17.46 9.89 -2.60
CA VAL A 47 17.52 10.49 -1.27
C VAL A 47 16.15 10.53 -0.60
N GLY A 48 15.10 10.92 -1.33
CA GLY A 48 13.72 10.92 -0.83
C GLY A 48 13.24 9.53 -0.40
N LEU A 49 13.61 8.48 -1.13
CA LEU A 49 13.24 7.11 -0.78
C LEU A 49 14.00 6.57 0.44
N LEU A 50 15.20 7.09 0.71
CA LEU A 50 16.15 6.56 1.70
C LEU A 50 16.22 7.40 2.98
N LEU A 51 15.28 8.33 3.20
CA LEU A 51 15.26 9.18 4.40
C LEU A 51 15.15 8.38 5.71
N LEU A 52 14.75 7.11 5.67
CA LEU A 52 14.76 6.20 6.81
C LEU A 52 16.17 5.86 7.33
N GLU A 53 17.24 6.26 6.65
CA GLU A 53 18.64 6.05 7.08
C GLU A 53 19.29 7.31 7.66
N ARG A 54 18.56 8.43 7.78
CA ARG A 54 19.14 9.75 8.10
C ARG A 54 19.80 9.85 9.46
N ASP A 55 19.37 9.03 10.40
CA ASP A 55 19.90 8.96 11.77
C ASP A 55 21.23 8.18 11.86
N LEU A 56 21.63 7.48 10.79
CA LEU A 56 22.87 6.70 10.75
C LEU A 56 24.09 7.58 10.45
N LYS A 57 25.24 7.16 11.01
CA LYS A 57 26.53 7.84 10.90
C LYS A 57 27.58 6.91 10.28
N ASP A 58 28.46 7.48 9.46
CA ASP A 58 29.60 6.76 8.90
C ASP A 58 30.66 6.44 9.96
N GLY A 59 31.74 5.77 9.56
CA GLY A 59 32.85 5.44 10.46
C GLY A 59 33.61 6.65 11.04
N GLU A 60 33.37 7.85 10.51
CA GLU A 60 33.90 9.12 11.02
C GLU A 60 32.88 9.86 11.90
N GLY A 61 31.69 9.29 12.12
CA GLY A 61 30.63 9.89 12.92
C GLY A 61 29.77 10.91 12.18
N ARG A 62 29.88 11.01 10.85
CA ARG A 62 29.14 11.95 10.01
C ARG A 62 27.84 11.35 9.48
N THR A 63 26.78 12.14 9.48
CA THR A 63 25.48 11.87 8.87
C THR A 63 25.48 12.13 7.37
N ALA A 64 24.46 11.63 6.66
CA ALA A 64 24.28 11.95 5.24
C ALA A 64 24.17 13.47 4.97
N ALA A 65 23.65 14.27 5.91
CA ALA A 65 23.52 15.72 5.77
C ALA A 65 24.88 16.45 5.73
N GLU A 66 25.90 15.88 6.36
CA GLU A 66 27.27 16.42 6.38
C GLU A 66 28.04 16.10 5.10
N HIS A 67 27.59 15.09 4.35
CA HIS A 67 28.12 14.73 3.03
C HIS A 67 27.44 15.47 1.87
N ALA A 68 26.34 16.19 2.12
CA ALA A 68 25.60 16.88 1.07
C ALA A 68 26.26 18.22 0.69
N GLU A 69 26.63 18.36 -0.58
CA GLU A 69 27.25 19.58 -1.11
C GLU A 69 26.24 20.72 -1.37
N GLY A 70 24.99 20.38 -1.74
CA GLY A 70 23.96 21.35 -2.11
C GLY A 70 23.00 21.73 -0.97
N GLU A 71 22.63 23.02 -0.87
CA GLU A 71 21.73 23.53 0.18
C GLU A 71 20.36 22.87 0.17
N LYS A 72 19.79 22.63 -1.03
CA LYS A 72 18.49 21.95 -1.19
C LYS A 72 18.51 20.56 -0.58
N MET A 73 19.54 19.77 -0.88
CA MET A 73 19.71 18.41 -0.37
C MET A 73 19.91 18.42 1.15
N ARG A 74 20.77 19.31 1.66
CA ARG A 74 20.98 19.49 3.10
C ARG A 74 19.68 19.83 3.81
N ARG A 75 18.84 20.70 3.24
CA ARG A 75 17.55 21.08 3.83
C ARG A 75 16.63 19.87 4.01
N VAL A 76 16.52 19.01 2.98
CA VAL A 76 15.73 17.77 3.05
C VAL A 76 16.28 16.84 4.14
N LEU A 77 17.60 16.66 4.19
CA LEU A 77 18.26 15.77 5.16
C LEU A 77 18.22 16.30 6.60
N MET A 78 18.14 17.61 6.80
CA MET A 78 18.07 18.26 8.12
C MET A 78 16.64 18.38 8.65
N HIS A 79 15.63 18.29 7.80
CA HIS A 79 14.22 18.36 8.22
C HIS A 79 13.77 17.08 8.92
N GLN A 80 14.12 16.91 10.20
CA GLN A 80 13.77 15.72 10.98
C GLN A 80 12.31 15.82 11.46
N PRO A 81 11.42 14.91 11.06
CA PRO A 81 10.08 14.88 11.61
C PRO A 81 10.16 14.49 13.09
N THR A 82 9.29 15.07 13.92
CA THR A 82 9.10 14.60 15.29
C THR A 82 8.46 13.21 15.24
N LEU A 83 9.16 12.20 15.74
CA LEU A 83 8.65 10.83 15.78
C LEU A 83 7.94 10.60 17.12
N PRO A 84 6.72 10.02 17.13
CA PRO A 84 6.01 9.73 18.36
C PRO A 84 6.71 8.62 19.14
N ARG A 85 6.46 8.58 20.46
CA ARG A 85 6.78 7.38 21.24
C ARG A 85 5.78 6.28 20.90
N LEU A 86 6.28 5.07 20.76
CA LEU A 86 5.41 3.90 20.58
C LEU A 86 4.93 3.37 21.93
N PRO A 87 3.75 2.72 21.97
CA PRO A 87 3.29 1.98 23.13
C PRO A 87 4.33 0.98 23.64
N GLU A 88 4.37 0.76 24.96
CA GLU A 88 5.39 -0.08 25.63
C GLU A 88 5.48 -1.49 25.02
N SER A 89 4.34 -2.07 24.64
CA SER A 89 4.24 -3.42 24.05
C SER A 89 4.99 -3.58 22.72
N ILE A 90 5.29 -2.48 22.03
CA ILE A 90 6.02 -2.45 20.75
C ILE A 90 7.21 -1.46 20.79
N SER A 91 7.69 -1.13 21.99
CA SER A 91 8.79 -0.18 22.21
C SER A 91 10.13 -0.61 21.59
N GLU A 92 10.28 -1.90 21.28
CA GLU A 92 11.44 -2.48 20.57
C GLU A 92 11.56 -2.02 19.11
N TYR A 93 10.49 -1.52 18.50
CA TYR A 93 10.51 -0.96 17.15
C TYR A 93 10.98 0.50 17.20
N HIS A 94 12.09 0.80 16.55
CA HIS A 94 12.64 2.14 16.52
C HIS A 94 12.13 2.87 15.27
N LEU A 95 11.30 3.90 15.45
CA LEU A 95 10.85 4.74 14.33
C LEU A 95 12.03 5.51 13.73
N THR A 96 12.04 5.66 12.40
CA THR A 96 13.18 6.22 11.65
C THR A 96 12.80 7.33 10.68
N ALA A 97 11.62 7.24 10.05
CA ALA A 97 11.11 8.27 9.15
C ALA A 97 9.58 8.19 9.01
N VAL A 98 8.97 9.27 8.54
CA VAL A 98 7.58 9.27 8.09
C VAL A 98 7.53 8.72 6.65
N LEU A 99 6.66 7.75 6.40
CA LEU A 99 6.40 7.19 5.07
C LEU A 99 5.18 7.84 4.41
N GLY A 100 4.17 8.21 5.19
CA GLY A 100 2.97 8.86 4.70
C GLY A 100 2.02 9.28 5.82
N GLU A 101 1.19 10.29 5.53
CA GLU A 101 0.16 10.81 6.43
C GLU A 101 -1.20 10.71 5.75
N GLY A 102 -2.21 10.22 6.46
CA GLY A 102 -3.56 10.09 5.92
C GLY A 102 -4.63 10.27 6.98
N GLY A 103 -5.90 10.21 6.56
CA GLY A 103 -7.05 10.40 7.46
C GLY A 103 -7.16 9.36 8.59
N PHE A 104 -6.38 8.29 8.52
CA PHE A 104 -6.38 7.18 9.47
C PHE A 104 -5.08 7.12 10.31
N GLY A 105 -4.30 8.19 10.33
CA GLY A 105 -3.04 8.27 11.07
C GLY A 105 -1.81 8.40 10.18
N THR A 106 -0.66 8.34 10.82
CA THR A 106 0.65 8.49 10.18
C THR A 106 1.36 7.14 10.12
N VAL A 107 1.92 6.82 8.96
CA VAL A 107 2.73 5.62 8.74
C VAL A 107 4.20 5.99 8.83
N TYR A 108 4.94 5.26 9.64
CA TYR A 108 6.36 5.46 9.88
C TYR A 108 7.16 4.23 9.41
N ALA A 109 8.37 4.46 8.91
CA ALA A 109 9.37 3.40 8.79
C ALA A 109 9.94 3.13 10.17
N ALA A 110 10.11 1.86 10.52
CA ALA A 110 10.75 1.47 11.76
C ALA A 110 11.73 0.31 11.55
N HIS A 111 12.61 0.12 12.53
CA HIS A 111 13.63 -0.91 12.52
C HIS A 111 13.60 -1.71 13.82
N LYS A 112 13.69 -3.05 13.69
CA LYS A 112 13.84 -3.96 14.82
C LYS A 112 14.74 -5.13 14.41
N SER A 113 15.83 -5.34 15.14
CA SER A 113 16.71 -6.52 15.01
C SER A 113 17.12 -6.87 13.58
N GLY A 114 17.52 -5.87 12.77
CA GLY A 114 17.92 -6.09 11.38
C GLY A 114 16.77 -6.12 10.37
N ARG A 115 15.52 -5.97 10.82
CA ARG A 115 14.33 -5.96 9.95
C ARG A 115 13.72 -4.56 9.85
N ASN A 116 13.47 -4.11 8.63
CA ASN A 116 12.71 -2.90 8.36
C ASN A 116 11.21 -3.23 8.30
N VAL A 117 10.38 -2.38 8.93
CA VAL A 117 8.93 -2.55 9.04
C VAL A 117 8.22 -1.21 8.82
N ALA A 118 6.90 -1.25 8.64
CA ALA A 118 6.05 -0.07 8.69
C ALA A 118 5.24 -0.07 9.99
N VAL A 119 5.07 1.09 10.60
CA VAL A 119 4.27 1.28 11.82
C VAL A 119 3.24 2.36 11.55
N LYS A 120 1.96 2.00 11.53
CA LYS A 120 0.84 2.94 11.41
C LYS A 120 0.39 3.34 12.80
N VAL A 121 0.50 4.62 13.13
CA VAL A 121 0.11 5.19 14.43
C VAL A 121 -1.16 6.00 14.25
N VAL A 122 -2.16 5.69 15.06
CA VAL A 122 -3.51 6.24 15.03
C VAL A 122 -3.81 6.91 16.37
N ASN A 123 -4.31 8.15 16.32
CA ASN A 123 -4.78 8.86 17.51
C ASN A 123 -6.25 8.49 17.79
N LEU A 124 -6.51 7.92 18.96
CA LEU A 124 -7.80 7.48 19.46
C LEU A 124 -8.56 8.57 20.23
N GLY A 125 -8.00 9.76 20.43
CA GLY A 125 -8.57 10.83 21.25
C GLY A 125 -9.95 11.31 20.79
N GLY A 126 -10.30 11.12 19.51
CA GLY A 126 -11.62 11.42 18.96
C GLY A 126 -12.60 10.23 18.90
N TYR A 127 -12.17 9.03 19.30
CA TYR A 127 -12.96 7.80 19.20
C TYR A 127 -13.66 7.48 20.52
N SER A 128 -14.95 7.14 20.45
CA SER A 128 -15.68 6.55 21.57
C SER A 128 -15.09 5.19 21.96
N GLU A 129 -15.35 4.71 23.17
CA GLU A 129 -14.92 3.36 23.60
C GLU A 129 -15.41 2.27 22.65
N GLU A 130 -16.62 2.39 22.10
CA GLU A 130 -17.12 1.47 21.08
C GLU A 130 -16.29 1.52 19.79
N GLY A 131 -15.85 2.71 19.37
CA GLY A 131 -14.96 2.89 18.23
C GLY A 131 -13.57 2.29 18.46
N ARG A 132 -13.00 2.50 19.64
CA ARG A 132 -11.71 1.92 20.05
C ARG A 132 -11.79 0.39 20.07
N GLU A 133 -12.86 -0.16 20.62
CA GLU A 133 -13.06 -1.61 20.70
C GLU A 133 -13.20 -2.27 19.32
N LYS A 134 -13.74 -1.53 18.34
CA LYS A 134 -13.78 -2.00 16.96
C LYS A 134 -12.38 -2.00 16.33
N ILE A 135 -11.59 -0.95 16.53
CA ILE A 135 -10.18 -0.89 16.08
C ILE A 135 -9.40 -2.09 16.64
N ARG A 136 -9.56 -2.41 17.93
CA ARG A 136 -8.91 -3.58 18.55
C ARG A 136 -9.32 -4.89 17.89
N ARG A 137 -10.62 -5.12 17.69
CA ARG A 137 -11.13 -6.33 17.02
C ARG A 137 -10.62 -6.48 15.59
N GLU A 138 -10.59 -5.40 14.81
CA GLU A 138 -10.02 -5.42 13.46
C GLU A 138 -8.52 -5.74 13.49
N ALA A 139 -7.79 -5.21 14.49
CA ALA A 139 -6.38 -5.49 14.64
C ALA A 139 -6.10 -6.96 15.05
N GLU A 140 -6.95 -7.56 15.87
CA GLU A 140 -6.89 -9.00 16.18
C GLU A 140 -7.12 -9.86 14.93
N ILE A 141 -8.09 -9.48 14.10
CA ILE A 141 -8.31 -10.12 12.81
C ILE A 141 -7.04 -10.01 11.97
N LEU A 142 -6.48 -8.80 11.79
CA LEU A 142 -5.26 -8.57 11.03
C LEU A 142 -4.08 -9.43 11.50
N LEU A 143 -3.89 -9.56 12.81
CA LEU A 143 -2.85 -10.41 13.39
C LEU A 143 -3.03 -11.90 13.07
N SER A 144 -4.27 -12.35 12.89
CA SER A 144 -4.60 -13.75 12.59
C SER A 144 -4.45 -14.12 11.11
N LEU A 145 -4.26 -13.14 10.23
CA LEU A 145 -4.17 -13.36 8.79
C LEU A 145 -2.75 -13.71 8.37
N ASN A 146 -2.63 -14.76 7.56
CA ASN A 146 -1.36 -15.24 7.05
C ASN A 146 -1.57 -15.80 5.64
N HIS A 147 -1.25 -15.00 4.63
CA HIS A 147 -1.40 -15.34 3.23
C HIS A 147 -0.33 -14.59 2.41
N PRO A 148 0.28 -15.18 1.37
CA PRO A 148 1.34 -14.53 0.60
C PRO A 148 0.91 -13.20 -0.02
N ASN A 149 -0.37 -13.03 -0.38
CA ASN A 149 -0.91 -11.82 -0.99
C ASN A 149 -1.73 -10.93 -0.04
N VAL A 150 -1.65 -11.14 1.27
CA VAL A 150 -2.29 -10.27 2.28
C VAL A 150 -1.21 -9.65 3.16
N LEU A 151 -1.33 -8.35 3.46
CA LEU A 151 -0.34 -7.62 4.25
C LEU A 151 -0.20 -8.25 5.63
N ARG A 152 1.02 -8.70 5.94
CA ARG A 152 1.31 -9.37 7.20
C ARG A 152 1.39 -8.35 8.34
N CYS A 153 0.48 -8.47 9.29
CA CYS A 153 0.60 -7.81 10.58
C CYS A 153 1.58 -8.58 11.47
N LEU A 154 2.53 -7.86 12.05
CA LEU A 154 3.62 -8.37 12.89
C LEU A 154 3.37 -8.12 14.38
N GLY A 155 2.56 -7.12 14.71
CA GLY A 155 2.27 -6.75 16.09
C GLY A 155 1.36 -5.53 16.18
N THR A 156 0.79 -5.33 17.37
CA THR A 156 -0.02 -4.16 17.71
C THR A 156 0.39 -3.63 19.07
N GLY A 157 0.10 -2.35 19.32
CA GLY A 157 0.26 -1.75 20.63
C GLY A 157 -0.76 -0.66 20.86
N GLU A 158 -1.14 -0.46 22.11
CA GLU A 158 -2.02 0.63 22.51
C GLU A 158 -1.50 1.28 23.78
N ASP A 159 -1.52 2.61 23.80
CA ASP A 159 -1.29 3.42 24.99
C ASP A 159 -2.57 4.21 25.28
N SER A 160 -3.27 3.82 26.34
CA SER A 160 -4.53 4.45 26.73
C SER A 160 -4.35 5.86 27.30
N LEU A 161 -3.18 6.18 27.87
CA LEU A 161 -2.88 7.52 28.43
C LEU A 161 -2.67 8.52 27.30
N GLU A 162 -1.88 8.12 26.29
CA GLU A 162 -1.59 8.94 25.11
C GLU A 162 -2.66 8.77 24.00
N ASN A 163 -3.72 8.00 24.26
CA ASN A 163 -4.78 7.66 23.30
C ASN A 163 -4.21 7.23 21.95
N THR A 164 -3.20 6.35 21.95
CA THR A 164 -2.46 5.99 20.75
C THR A 164 -2.61 4.50 20.47
N PHE A 165 -2.97 4.16 19.24
CA PHE A 165 -2.93 2.80 18.72
C PHE A 165 -1.87 2.68 17.64
N ALA A 166 -1.15 1.57 17.61
CA ALA A 166 -0.10 1.31 16.64
C ALA A 166 -0.23 -0.10 16.04
N LEU A 167 -0.08 -0.17 14.72
CA LEU A 167 -0.09 -1.41 13.94
C LEU A 167 1.26 -1.57 13.25
N VAL A 168 1.93 -2.69 13.47
CA VAL A 168 3.23 -3.01 12.85
C VAL A 168 3.02 -4.00 11.71
N THR A 169 3.49 -3.67 10.51
CA THR A 169 3.38 -4.50 9.30
C THR A 169 4.72 -4.64 8.59
N GLU A 170 4.79 -5.57 7.63
CA GLU A 170 5.91 -5.61 6.70
C GLU A 170 6.04 -4.31 5.91
N LEU A 171 7.29 -3.89 5.67
CA LEU A 171 7.57 -2.75 4.81
C LEU A 171 7.46 -3.17 3.35
N CYS A 172 6.63 -2.49 2.57
CA CYS A 172 6.47 -2.71 1.13
C CYS A 172 7.26 -1.68 0.30
N CYS A 173 7.39 -1.93 -0.99
CA CYS A 173 8.11 -1.07 -1.94
C CYS A 173 7.31 0.20 -2.33
N GLY A 174 6.04 0.24 -1.96
CA GLY A 174 5.05 1.23 -2.39
C GLY A 174 3.73 0.53 -2.68
N ASP A 175 2.83 1.23 -3.38
CA ASP A 175 1.53 0.72 -3.79
C ASP A 175 1.33 0.75 -5.31
N LEU A 176 0.28 0.07 -5.77
CA LEU A 176 -0.06 -0.06 -7.18
C LEU A 176 -0.47 1.29 -7.78
N ARG A 177 -1.04 2.24 -7.00
CA ARG A 177 -1.36 3.58 -7.50
C ARG A 177 -0.10 4.33 -7.90
N GLU A 178 0.91 4.34 -7.02
CA GLU A 178 2.20 4.96 -7.31
C GLU A 178 2.84 4.34 -8.56
N GLU A 179 2.82 3.01 -8.66
CA GLU A 179 3.39 2.29 -9.81
C GLU A 179 2.64 2.60 -11.12
N MET A 180 1.30 2.65 -11.10
CA MET A 180 0.49 3.03 -12.25
C MET A 180 0.79 4.47 -12.71
N ASN A 181 0.85 5.43 -11.79
CA ASN A 181 1.18 6.82 -12.10
C ASN A 181 2.58 6.95 -12.71
N ARG A 182 3.55 6.25 -12.13
CA ARG A 182 4.93 6.23 -12.62
C ARG A 182 5.03 5.67 -14.04
N ARG A 183 4.38 4.54 -14.30
CA ARG A 183 4.30 3.92 -15.63
C ARG A 183 3.60 4.80 -16.65
N LYS A 184 2.49 5.46 -16.27
CA LYS A 184 1.77 6.43 -17.11
C LYS A 184 2.69 7.58 -17.52
N ASN A 185 3.41 8.17 -16.56
CA ASN A 185 4.37 9.26 -16.84
C ASN A 185 5.54 8.81 -17.74
N ALA A 186 5.94 7.54 -17.65
CA ALA A 186 6.98 6.96 -18.48
C ALA A 186 6.48 6.45 -19.86
N GLY A 187 5.17 6.54 -20.14
CA GLY A 187 4.58 5.98 -21.36
C GLY A 187 4.73 4.45 -21.47
N ARG A 188 4.76 3.74 -20.33
CA ARG A 188 4.95 2.27 -20.26
C ARG A 188 3.64 1.59 -19.84
N PRO A 189 2.73 1.24 -20.76
CA PRO A 189 1.50 0.55 -20.43
C PRO A 189 1.78 -0.85 -19.86
N TYR A 190 0.85 -1.38 -19.07
CA TYR A 190 0.90 -2.76 -18.60
C TYR A 190 0.64 -3.73 -19.76
N THR A 191 1.37 -4.83 -19.78
CA THR A 191 1.12 -5.98 -20.67
C THR A 191 -0.01 -6.86 -20.13
N ASP A 192 -0.65 -7.66 -20.99
CA ASP A 192 -1.74 -8.56 -20.57
C ASP A 192 -1.28 -9.54 -19.49
N GLN A 193 -0.04 -10.03 -19.56
CA GLN A 193 0.55 -10.90 -18.55
C GLN A 193 0.67 -10.22 -17.18
N GLU A 194 1.03 -8.93 -17.14
CA GLU A 194 1.10 -8.18 -15.89
C GLU A 194 -0.29 -7.89 -15.32
N VAL A 195 -1.28 -7.64 -16.17
CA VAL A 195 -2.67 -7.47 -15.73
C VAL A 195 -3.20 -8.78 -15.16
N TRP A 196 -3.00 -9.91 -15.85
CA TRP A 196 -3.38 -11.24 -15.37
C TRP A 196 -2.70 -11.60 -14.05
N LYS A 197 -1.39 -11.33 -13.92
CA LYS A 197 -0.66 -11.49 -12.66
C LYS A 197 -1.31 -10.71 -11.52
N THR A 198 -1.64 -9.44 -11.76
CA THR A 198 -2.25 -8.57 -10.76
C THR A 198 -3.64 -9.05 -10.36
N ILE A 199 -4.49 -9.42 -11.34
CA ILE A 199 -5.82 -9.97 -11.09
C ILE A 199 -5.71 -11.22 -10.22
N ARG A 200 -4.84 -12.16 -10.61
CA ARG A 200 -4.64 -13.41 -9.88
C ARG A 200 -4.23 -13.18 -8.44
N GLU A 201 -3.17 -12.39 -8.22
CA GLU A 201 -2.62 -12.18 -6.87
C GLU A 201 -3.59 -11.44 -5.94
N VAL A 202 -4.38 -10.50 -6.47
CA VAL A 202 -5.44 -9.85 -5.69
C VAL A 202 -6.65 -10.77 -5.48
N ALA A 203 -7.05 -11.56 -6.48
CA ALA A 203 -8.13 -12.54 -6.35
C ALA A 203 -7.80 -13.61 -5.33
N ASP A 204 -6.57 -14.12 -5.28
CA ASP A 204 -6.09 -15.07 -4.28
C ASP A 204 -6.20 -14.51 -2.85
N ALA A 205 -5.79 -13.25 -2.65
CA ALA A 205 -5.98 -12.55 -1.39
C ALA A 205 -7.46 -12.42 -1.01
N LEU A 206 -8.33 -12.06 -1.96
CA LEU A 206 -9.77 -11.93 -1.74
C LEU A 206 -10.43 -13.27 -1.41
N THR A 207 -10.09 -14.34 -2.13
CA THR A 207 -10.54 -15.71 -1.84
C THR A 207 -10.25 -16.06 -0.38
N TYR A 208 -8.99 -15.91 0.04
CA TYR A 208 -8.56 -16.19 1.41
C TYR A 208 -9.34 -15.38 2.46
N LEU A 209 -9.56 -14.08 2.23
CA LEU A 209 -10.35 -13.24 3.14
C LEU A 209 -11.83 -13.68 3.18
N HIS A 210 -12.39 -13.98 2.01
CA HIS A 210 -13.79 -14.36 1.85
C HIS A 210 -14.09 -15.71 2.52
N GLU A 211 -13.19 -16.69 2.44
CA GLU A 211 -13.28 -17.96 3.18
C GLU A 211 -13.34 -17.74 4.70
N LYS A 212 -12.58 -16.76 5.19
CA LYS A 212 -12.60 -16.31 6.59
C LYS A 212 -13.78 -15.39 6.92
N ARG A 213 -14.73 -15.19 6.00
CA ARG A 213 -15.92 -14.33 6.14
C ARG A 213 -15.59 -12.84 6.33
N HIS A 214 -14.44 -12.40 5.84
CA HIS A 214 -14.07 -10.99 5.81
C HIS A 214 -14.26 -10.44 4.39
N VAL A 215 -14.82 -9.24 4.28
CA VAL A 215 -14.99 -8.50 3.02
C VAL A 215 -14.08 -7.27 3.08
N HIS A 216 -13.31 -7.01 2.03
CA HIS A 216 -12.30 -5.95 2.04
C HIS A 216 -12.91 -4.55 2.05
N ARG A 217 -13.92 -4.30 1.18
CA ARG A 217 -14.74 -3.07 1.09
C ARG A 217 -14.04 -1.77 0.69
N ASP A 218 -12.71 -1.73 0.65
CA ASP A 218 -11.93 -0.57 0.17
C ASP A 218 -10.87 -0.97 -0.86
N LEU A 219 -11.14 -1.95 -1.72
CA LEU A 219 -10.16 -2.35 -2.73
C LEU A 219 -9.98 -1.22 -3.75
N LYS A 220 -8.74 -0.76 -3.88
CA LYS A 220 -8.28 0.28 -4.82
C LYS A 220 -6.76 0.17 -4.98
N PRO A 221 -6.14 0.76 -6.03
CA PRO A 221 -4.71 0.60 -6.26
C PRO A 221 -3.82 1.07 -5.10
N ALA A 222 -4.24 2.10 -4.34
CA ALA A 222 -3.50 2.58 -3.17
C ALA A 222 -3.49 1.59 -1.97
N ASN A 223 -4.37 0.58 -1.99
CA ASN A 223 -4.44 -0.46 -0.95
C ASN A 223 -3.88 -1.81 -1.46
N VAL A 224 -3.29 -1.83 -2.67
CA VAL A 224 -2.57 -2.99 -3.22
C VAL A 224 -1.07 -2.65 -3.19
N PHE A 225 -0.37 -3.13 -2.17
CA PHE A 225 1.05 -2.92 -1.98
C PHE A 225 1.91 -3.83 -2.87
N LEU A 226 3.18 -3.47 -3.05
CA LEU A 226 4.15 -4.27 -3.80
C LEU A 226 5.24 -4.82 -2.87
N ALA A 227 5.37 -6.14 -2.82
CA ALA A 227 6.47 -6.81 -2.14
C ALA A 227 7.80 -6.65 -2.90
N PRO A 228 8.96 -6.85 -2.25
CA PRO A 228 10.28 -6.75 -2.89
C PRO A 228 10.50 -7.69 -4.08
N ASP A 229 9.82 -8.84 -4.10
CA ASP A 229 9.82 -9.80 -5.20
C ASP A 229 8.78 -9.48 -6.31
N GLY A 230 8.10 -8.33 -6.19
CA GLY A 230 7.15 -7.83 -7.16
C GLY A 230 5.75 -8.45 -7.08
N ARG A 231 5.42 -9.19 -6.01
CA ARG A 231 4.05 -9.67 -5.76
C ARG A 231 3.15 -8.54 -5.24
N CYS A 232 1.88 -8.57 -5.62
CA CYS A 232 0.82 -7.73 -5.07
C CYS A 232 0.42 -8.23 -3.68
N ILE A 233 0.28 -7.30 -2.73
CA ILE A 233 -0.05 -7.55 -1.34
C ILE A 233 -1.25 -6.68 -0.97
N LEU A 234 -2.40 -7.29 -0.74
CA LEU A 234 -3.62 -6.60 -0.34
C LEU A 234 -3.54 -6.14 1.12
N GLY A 235 -3.73 -4.84 1.37
CA GLY A 235 -3.68 -4.26 2.72
C GLY A 235 -4.79 -3.24 2.98
N ASP A 236 -4.78 -2.63 4.17
CA ASP A 236 -5.72 -1.57 4.60
C ASP A 236 -7.23 -1.95 4.56
N PHE A 237 -7.56 -3.21 4.88
CA PHE A 237 -8.94 -3.62 5.14
C PHE A 237 -9.34 -3.38 6.60
N GLY A 238 -10.20 -2.39 6.84
CA GLY A 238 -11.13 -2.46 7.98
C GLY A 238 -10.84 -1.62 9.22
N VAL A 239 -9.58 -1.37 9.62
CA VAL A 239 -9.29 -0.78 10.96
C VAL A 239 -10.05 0.52 11.26
N ALA A 240 -10.31 1.35 10.26
CA ALA A 240 -10.90 2.67 10.47
C ALA A 240 -12.36 2.85 9.99
N ARG A 241 -12.99 1.83 9.38
CA ARG A 241 -14.36 1.95 8.83
C ARG A 241 -15.44 1.21 9.63
N THR A 242 -15.07 0.49 10.68
CA THR A 242 -16.00 -0.30 11.50
C THR A 242 -16.98 0.58 12.30
N LEU A 243 -16.72 1.88 12.38
CA LEU A 243 -17.72 2.86 12.77
C LEU A 243 -18.59 3.14 11.55
N GLY A 244 -19.86 2.73 11.61
CA GLY A 244 -20.92 3.20 10.72
C GLY A 244 -21.21 4.68 10.94
N ASP A 245 -20.17 5.49 10.80
CA ASP A 245 -20.27 6.91 10.98
C ASP A 245 -20.78 7.50 9.67
N SER A 246 -21.88 8.22 9.79
CA SER A 246 -22.58 8.90 8.70
C SER A 246 -21.76 10.08 8.14
N SER A 247 -20.47 10.13 8.48
CA SER A 247 -19.49 11.07 8.00
C SER A 247 -18.76 10.44 6.81
N ARG A 248 -19.32 10.72 5.62
CA ARG A 248 -18.58 10.78 4.34
C ARG A 248 -17.48 11.87 4.39
N MET A 249 -16.88 12.12 5.55
CA MET A 249 -15.99 13.24 5.79
C MET A 249 -14.56 12.77 5.56
N ASN A 250 -13.98 13.32 4.48
CA ASN A 250 -12.61 13.19 4.00
C ASN A 250 -12.25 11.95 3.17
N THR A 251 -13.22 11.34 2.46
CA THR A 251 -12.86 10.47 1.32
C THR A 251 -12.22 11.34 0.24
N HIS A 252 -10.93 11.12 0.02
CA HIS A 252 -10.18 11.73 -1.06
C HIS A 252 -10.92 11.50 -2.39
N THR A 253 -11.14 12.59 -3.13
CA THR A 253 -11.77 12.64 -4.45
C THR A 253 -11.29 11.44 -5.30
N GLY A 254 -12.17 10.47 -5.56
CA GLY A 254 -11.88 9.29 -6.40
C GLY A 254 -12.04 7.92 -5.73
N THR A 255 -12.08 7.81 -4.39
CA THR A 255 -12.29 6.51 -3.70
C THR A 255 -13.65 5.89 -4.04
N ASP A 256 -14.69 6.73 -4.18
CA ASP A 256 -16.07 6.32 -4.51
C ASP A 256 -16.19 5.66 -5.89
N LEU A 257 -15.21 5.86 -6.78
CA LEU A 257 -15.25 5.35 -8.16
C LEU A 257 -14.91 3.85 -8.26
N TYR A 258 -14.32 3.26 -7.22
CA TYR A 258 -14.09 1.82 -7.11
C TYR A 258 -15.25 1.08 -6.44
N MET A 259 -16.20 1.79 -5.83
CA MET A 259 -17.30 1.16 -5.11
C MET A 259 -18.36 0.62 -6.06
N ALA A 260 -18.92 -0.54 -5.69
CA ALA A 260 -19.96 -1.20 -6.46
C ALA A 260 -21.29 -0.42 -6.45
N PRO A 261 -22.14 -0.57 -7.50
CA PRO A 261 -23.42 0.14 -7.61
C PRO A 261 -24.33 -0.02 -6.39
N GLU A 262 -24.41 -1.22 -5.81
CA GLU A 262 -25.24 -1.54 -4.66
C GLU A 262 -24.81 -0.82 -3.37
N ILE A 263 -23.52 -0.49 -3.23
CA ILE A 263 -23.02 0.33 -2.11
C ILE A 263 -23.59 1.75 -2.23
N HIS A 264 -23.53 2.35 -3.43
CA HIS A 264 -24.07 3.69 -3.69
C HIS A 264 -25.59 3.76 -3.54
N GLN A 265 -26.28 2.65 -3.76
CA GLN A 265 -27.73 2.52 -3.59
C GLN A 265 -28.14 2.25 -2.13
N GLY A 266 -27.18 2.08 -1.20
CA GLY A 266 -27.47 1.73 0.19
C GLY A 266 -28.13 0.36 0.36
N LYS A 267 -27.96 -0.54 -0.61
CA LYS A 267 -28.49 -1.90 -0.56
C LYS A 267 -27.61 -2.76 0.35
N ARG A 268 -28.15 -3.91 0.78
CA ARG A 268 -27.31 -4.95 1.37
C ARG A 268 -26.33 -5.43 0.30
N TYR A 269 -25.09 -5.62 0.72
CA TYR A 269 -24.00 -6.05 -0.13
C TYR A 269 -23.22 -7.18 0.56
N ASP A 270 -22.47 -7.93 -0.22
CA ASP A 270 -21.71 -9.09 0.24
C ASP A 270 -20.27 -9.05 -0.30
N LYS A 271 -19.68 -10.20 -0.56
CA LYS A 271 -18.32 -10.39 -1.09
C LYS A 271 -18.15 -9.87 -2.52
N SER A 272 -19.22 -9.81 -3.31
CA SER A 272 -19.20 -9.42 -4.74
C SER A 272 -18.76 -7.97 -4.98
N VAL A 273 -18.79 -7.11 -3.95
CA VAL A 273 -18.30 -5.72 -4.05
C VAL A 273 -16.79 -5.65 -4.23
N ASP A 274 -16.06 -6.61 -3.68
CA ASP A 274 -14.61 -6.68 -3.84
C ASP A 274 -14.25 -7.12 -5.27
N VAL A 275 -15.06 -8.00 -5.86
CA VAL A 275 -14.91 -8.43 -7.26
C VAL A 275 -15.17 -7.27 -8.22
N TRP A 276 -16.20 -6.46 -7.97
CA TRP A 276 -16.43 -5.23 -8.71
C TRP A 276 -15.20 -4.30 -8.66
N ALA A 277 -14.69 -4.03 -7.45
CA ALA A 277 -13.55 -3.16 -7.25
C ALA A 277 -12.29 -3.70 -7.97
N LEU A 278 -12.07 -5.01 -7.96
CA LEU A 278 -11.01 -5.65 -8.74
C LEU A 278 -11.21 -5.46 -10.25
N GLY A 279 -12.45 -5.54 -10.73
CA GLY A 279 -12.80 -5.21 -12.12
C GLY A 279 -12.46 -3.78 -12.50
N VAL A 280 -12.71 -2.82 -11.60
CA VAL A 280 -12.33 -1.41 -11.81
C VAL A 280 -10.80 -1.25 -11.88
N VAL A 281 -10.06 -1.90 -10.97
CA VAL A 281 -8.58 -1.91 -11.00
C VAL A 281 -8.06 -2.52 -12.29
N ALA A 282 -8.59 -3.67 -12.71
CA ALA A 282 -8.18 -4.36 -13.93
C ALA A 282 -8.46 -3.53 -15.19
N HIS A 283 -9.61 -2.86 -15.27
CA HIS A 283 -9.92 -1.94 -16.36
C HIS A 283 -8.89 -0.79 -16.43
N GLU A 284 -8.57 -0.18 -15.28
CA GLU A 284 -7.62 0.93 -15.21
C GLU A 284 -6.20 0.49 -15.57
N LEU A 285 -5.78 -0.73 -15.21
CA LEU A 285 -4.51 -1.30 -15.66
C LEU A 285 -4.49 -1.51 -17.19
N CYS A 286 -5.61 -1.91 -17.78
CA CYS A 286 -5.72 -2.12 -19.23
C CYS A 286 -5.69 -0.82 -20.02
N THR A 287 -6.34 0.24 -19.53
CA THR A 287 -6.66 1.45 -20.31
C THR A 287 -5.92 2.70 -19.84
N GLY A 288 -5.39 2.70 -18.62
CA GLY A 288 -4.83 3.89 -17.96
C GLY A 288 -5.86 4.86 -17.40
N GLU A 289 -7.15 4.52 -17.48
CA GLU A 289 -8.29 5.36 -17.08
C GLU A 289 -9.36 4.54 -16.33
N LEU A 290 -10.11 5.21 -15.45
CA LEU A 290 -11.24 4.61 -14.75
C LEU A 290 -12.38 4.28 -15.73
N PRO A 291 -13.12 3.18 -15.53
CA PRO A 291 -14.31 2.87 -16.34
C PRO A 291 -15.43 3.89 -16.12
N PHE A 292 -15.51 4.51 -14.93
CA PHE A 292 -16.55 5.46 -14.56
C PHE A 292 -15.95 6.65 -13.80
N PHE A 293 -16.44 7.85 -14.11
CA PHE A 293 -15.97 9.10 -13.50
C PHE A 293 -17.01 9.75 -12.56
N THR A 294 -18.23 9.20 -12.51
CA THR A 294 -19.32 9.72 -11.67
C THR A 294 -20.19 8.59 -11.14
N VAL A 295 -20.83 8.80 -9.98
CA VAL A 295 -21.78 7.83 -9.41
C VAL A 295 -22.94 7.50 -10.36
N PRO A 296 -23.59 8.46 -11.04
CA PRO A 296 -24.60 8.12 -12.05
C PRO A 296 -24.08 7.18 -13.15
N ALA A 297 -22.85 7.37 -13.62
CA ALA A 297 -22.26 6.45 -14.61
C ALA A 297 -22.06 5.04 -14.04
N ILE A 298 -21.65 4.92 -12.77
CA ILE A 298 -21.56 3.64 -12.06
C ILE A 298 -22.93 2.97 -11.97
N LEU A 299 -24.02 3.71 -11.82
CA LEU A 299 -25.36 3.15 -11.69
C LEU A 299 -26.01 2.79 -13.03
N GLU A 300 -25.78 3.58 -14.07
CA GLU A 300 -26.60 3.55 -15.30
C GLU A 300 -25.86 3.06 -16.55
N ARG A 301 -24.53 3.20 -16.63
CA ARG A 301 -23.76 2.94 -17.85
C ARG A 301 -23.00 1.62 -17.76
N GLY A 302 -22.87 0.90 -18.88
CA GLY A 302 -21.91 -0.20 -19.00
C GLY A 302 -20.47 0.32 -18.99
N PRO A 303 -19.48 -0.52 -18.61
CA PRO A 303 -18.07 -0.14 -18.71
C PRO A 303 -17.70 0.14 -20.19
N PRO A 304 -16.77 1.07 -20.45
CA PRO A 304 -16.23 1.29 -21.78
C PRO A 304 -15.61 0.01 -22.37
N ALA A 305 -15.58 -0.08 -23.70
CA ALA A 305 -14.87 -1.17 -24.36
C ALA A 305 -13.37 -1.08 -24.10
N ILE A 306 -12.75 -2.22 -23.80
CA ILE A 306 -11.30 -2.33 -23.67
C ILE A 306 -10.75 -2.82 -25.02
N GLU A 307 -10.04 -1.94 -25.71
CA GLU A 307 -9.45 -2.23 -27.02
C GLU A 307 -8.03 -2.79 -26.91
N ASN A 308 -7.59 -3.57 -27.90
CA ASN A 308 -6.22 -4.09 -28.04
C ASN A 308 -5.74 -4.95 -26.85
N ARG A 309 -6.63 -5.75 -26.27
CA ARG A 309 -6.36 -6.69 -25.18
C ARG A 309 -6.87 -8.09 -25.52
N ASP A 310 -6.32 -9.10 -24.84
CA ASP A 310 -6.82 -10.47 -24.90
C ASP A 310 -8.33 -10.58 -24.64
N GLY A 311 -9.02 -11.41 -25.44
CA GLY A 311 -10.47 -11.56 -25.37
C GLY A 311 -10.95 -12.22 -24.07
N GLY A 312 -10.17 -13.12 -23.48
CA GLY A 312 -10.44 -13.70 -22.17
C GLY A 312 -10.37 -12.66 -21.06
N LEU A 313 -9.34 -11.82 -21.10
CA LEU A 313 -9.15 -10.71 -20.15
C LEU A 313 -10.31 -9.72 -20.20
N VAL A 314 -10.70 -9.28 -21.41
CA VAL A 314 -11.83 -8.36 -21.60
C VAL A 314 -13.15 -8.98 -21.10
N THR A 315 -13.37 -10.26 -21.39
CA THR A 315 -14.57 -10.99 -20.95
C THR A 315 -14.64 -11.09 -19.44
N LEU A 316 -13.54 -11.44 -18.77
CA LEU A 316 -13.50 -11.52 -17.31
C LEU A 316 -13.75 -10.15 -16.66
N ILE A 317 -13.09 -9.09 -17.14
CA ILE A 317 -13.28 -7.73 -16.62
C ILE A 317 -14.74 -7.29 -16.79
N SER A 318 -15.35 -7.57 -17.95
CA SER A 318 -16.77 -7.25 -18.18
C SER A 318 -17.69 -7.97 -17.20
N ARG A 319 -17.42 -9.24 -16.86
CA ARG A 319 -18.21 -10.01 -15.88
C ARG A 319 -18.02 -9.51 -14.45
N MET A 320 -16.80 -9.13 -14.08
CA MET A 320 -16.53 -8.50 -12.77
C MET A 320 -17.29 -7.16 -12.60
N LEU A 321 -17.50 -6.44 -13.71
CA LEU A 321 -18.21 -5.15 -13.77
C LEU A 321 -19.71 -5.29 -14.09
N SER A 322 -20.30 -6.47 -13.89
CA SER A 322 -21.76 -6.66 -13.97
C SER A 322 -22.48 -5.83 -12.91
N LYS A 323 -23.57 -5.14 -13.30
CA LYS A 323 -24.35 -4.30 -12.36
C LYS A 323 -25.10 -5.15 -11.35
N ASP A 324 -25.62 -6.29 -11.76
CA ASP A 324 -26.18 -7.28 -10.85
C ASP A 324 -25.03 -8.01 -10.14
N PRO A 325 -24.97 -7.97 -8.79
CA PRO A 325 -23.97 -8.69 -8.02
C PRO A 325 -23.95 -10.21 -8.28
N GLU A 326 -25.10 -10.82 -8.58
CA GLU A 326 -25.22 -12.27 -8.80
C GLU A 326 -24.63 -12.71 -10.14
N ASP A 327 -24.50 -11.80 -11.10
CA ASP A 327 -23.87 -12.06 -12.40
C ASP A 327 -22.34 -11.97 -12.33
N ARG A 328 -21.78 -11.51 -11.20
CA ARG A 328 -20.33 -11.42 -11.01
C ARG A 328 -19.76 -12.79 -10.64
N PRO A 329 -18.57 -13.15 -11.15
CA PRO A 329 -17.85 -14.33 -10.66
C PRO A 329 -17.50 -14.15 -9.18
N THR A 330 -17.34 -15.25 -8.45
CA THR A 330 -16.73 -15.18 -7.10
C THR A 330 -15.23 -14.87 -7.21
N ALA A 331 -14.59 -14.46 -6.11
CA ALA A 331 -13.13 -14.27 -6.09
C ALA A 331 -12.38 -15.56 -6.48
N GLN A 332 -12.91 -16.72 -6.09
CA GLN A 332 -12.39 -18.03 -6.47
C GLN A 332 -12.50 -18.28 -7.98
N ASP A 333 -13.64 -17.97 -8.59
CA ASP A 333 -13.81 -18.11 -10.05
C ASP A 333 -12.86 -17.18 -10.83
N VAL A 334 -12.63 -15.96 -10.32
CA VAL A 334 -11.66 -15.01 -10.90
C VAL A 334 -10.24 -15.56 -10.80
N LEU A 335 -9.87 -16.12 -9.66
CA LEU A 335 -8.56 -16.75 -9.43
C LEU A 335 -8.33 -17.91 -10.40
N GLU A 336 -9.28 -18.85 -10.47
CA GLU A 336 -9.20 -20.02 -11.34
C GLU A 336 -9.10 -19.65 -12.83
N GLU A 337 -9.82 -18.61 -13.25
CA GLU A 337 -9.70 -18.11 -14.62
C GLU A 337 -8.31 -17.49 -14.85
N ALA A 338 -7.83 -16.63 -13.95
CA ALA A 338 -6.54 -15.98 -14.08
C ALA A 338 -5.34 -16.96 -14.06
N GLU A 339 -5.47 -18.11 -13.40
CA GLU A 339 -4.46 -19.16 -13.40
C GLU A 339 -4.30 -19.87 -14.75
N ARG A 340 -5.34 -19.87 -15.60
CA ARG A 340 -5.30 -20.50 -16.94
C ARG A 340 -4.47 -19.72 -17.95
N HIS A 341 -4.11 -18.47 -17.64
CA HIS A 341 -3.40 -17.54 -18.53
C HIS A 341 -1.94 -17.28 -18.09
N GLN A 342 -1.33 -18.23 -17.36
CA GLN A 342 0.07 -18.17 -16.90
C GLN A 342 1.07 -18.86 -17.81
#